data_AF-A0A7S0P8X8-F1
#
_entry.id   AF-A0A7S0P8X8-F1
#
_cell.length_a   1.000
_cell.length_b   1.000
_cell.length_c   1.000
_cell.angle_alpha   90.00
_cell.angle_beta   90.00
_cell.angle_gamma   90.00
#
_symmetry.space_group_name_H-M   'P 1'
#
loop_
_entity.id
_entity.type
_entity.pdbx_description
1 polymer ?
#
loop_
_entity_poly.entity_id
_entity_poly.type
_entity_poly.pdbx_seq_one_letter_code
_entity_poly.pdbx_strand_id
1 'polypeptide(L)'
;GKQLFNLVVDDEHVAARIVRHLQRSGKGRVTCMPLARLRPRGPREFDERAHPDVTPLSSQLAFHPSVQNAVLEVFGSVLVCKDADTARKYALPPAEGGMGMDCVTTDGYRRNADGSIFG
;
A
#
# COMPACT_ATOMS: atom_id res chain seq x y z
N GLY A 1 -2.69 5.00 -6.37
CA GLY A 1 -2.37 6.00 -7.41
C GLY A 1 -1.09 6.76 -7.09
N LYS A 2 -1.18 7.89 -6.37
CA LYS A 2 -0.05 8.84 -6.17
C LYS A 2 1.22 8.23 -5.54
N GLN A 3 1.09 7.19 -4.71
CA GLN A 3 2.22 6.57 -4.03
C GLN A 3 3.22 5.87 -4.97
N LEU A 4 2.83 5.58 -6.22
CA LEU A 4 3.75 5.04 -7.25
C LEU A 4 4.89 6.00 -7.60
N PHE A 5 4.70 7.30 -7.36
CA PHE A 5 5.69 8.34 -7.65
C PHE A 5 6.49 8.75 -6.40
N ASN A 6 6.40 7.97 -5.32
CA ASN A 6 7.21 8.20 -4.14
C ASN A 6 8.67 7.82 -4.44
N LEU A 7 9.60 8.68 -4.07
CA LEU A 7 11.03 8.43 -4.21
C LEU A 7 11.53 7.60 -3.02
N VAL A 8 11.87 6.34 -3.27
CA VAL A 8 12.52 5.48 -2.28
C VAL A 8 13.97 5.93 -2.11
N VAL A 9 14.39 6.20 -0.88
CA VAL A 9 15.75 6.67 -0.54
C VAL A 9 16.28 5.91 0.67
N ASP A 10 17.58 5.89 0.86
CA ASP A 10 18.21 5.11 1.93
C ASP A 10 17.79 5.61 3.33
N ASP A 11 17.86 6.93 3.56
CA ASP A 11 17.61 7.54 4.87
C ASP A 11 17.00 8.96 4.78
N GLU A 12 16.72 9.54 5.96
CA GLU A 12 16.10 10.86 6.07
C GLU A 12 17.04 12.00 5.65
N HIS A 13 18.35 11.82 5.77
CA HIS A 13 19.32 12.83 5.38
C HIS A 13 19.30 13.01 3.86
N VAL A 14 19.24 11.91 3.10
CA VAL A 14 19.08 11.93 1.64
C VAL A 14 17.74 12.58 1.27
N ALA A 15 16.64 12.16 1.90
CA ALA A 15 15.31 12.75 1.68
C ALA A 15 15.33 14.28 1.87
N ALA A 16 15.89 14.75 2.98
CA ALA A 16 15.95 16.18 3.31
C ALA A 16 16.83 16.97 2.35
N ARG A 17 17.89 16.38 1.79
CA ARG A 17 18.71 17.04 0.76
C ARG A 17 17.93 17.24 -0.53
N ILE A 18 17.20 16.22 -0.97
CA ILE A 18 16.40 16.26 -2.20
C ILE A 18 15.29 17.30 -2.09
N VAL A 19 14.51 17.26 -0.99
CA VAL A 19 13.42 18.22 -0.76
C VAL A 19 13.95 19.66 -0.71
N ARG A 20 15.05 19.92 0.02
CA ARG A 20 15.65 21.26 0.09
C ARG A 20 16.13 21.76 -1.28
N HIS A 21 16.70 20.88 -2.10
CA HIS A 21 17.14 21.25 -3.44
C HIS A 21 15.96 21.64 -4.34
N LEU A 22 14.87 20.87 -4.30
CA LEU A 22 13.66 21.16 -5.08
C LEU A 22 12.97 22.45 -4.64
N GLN A 23 12.89 22.70 -3.33
CA GLN A 23 12.37 23.94 -2.78
C GLN A 23 13.17 25.16 -3.24
N ARG A 24 14.50 25.10 -3.19
CA ARG A 24 15.38 26.20 -3.63
C ARG A 24 15.31 26.46 -5.14
N SER A 25 15.10 25.42 -5.94
CA SER A 25 15.08 25.52 -7.40
C SER A 25 13.68 25.81 -7.95
N GLY A 26 12.63 25.81 -7.12
CA GLY A 26 11.25 26.04 -7.56
C GLY A 26 10.69 24.92 -8.45
N LYS A 27 11.32 23.75 -8.48
CA LYS A 27 11.01 22.65 -9.42
C LYS A 27 9.90 21.70 -8.93
N GLY A 28 9.00 22.20 -8.08
CA GLY A 28 7.85 21.45 -7.57
C GLY A 28 8.12 20.65 -6.29
N ARG A 29 7.33 19.58 -6.08
CA ARG A 29 7.29 18.80 -4.84
C ARG A 29 7.46 17.31 -5.15
N VAL A 30 8.20 16.61 -4.30
CA VAL A 30 8.31 15.15 -4.28
C VAL A 30 7.96 14.62 -2.89
N THR A 31 7.53 13.35 -2.85
CA THR A 31 7.36 12.60 -1.61
C THR A 31 8.49 11.60 -1.54
N CYS A 32 9.30 11.63 -0.48
CA CYS A 32 10.37 10.66 -0.26
C CYS A 32 9.94 9.60 0.76
N MET A 33 10.41 8.38 0.59
CA MET A 33 10.22 7.24 1.48
C MET A 33 11.58 6.72 1.97
N PRO A 34 12.02 7.11 3.17
CA PRO A 34 13.33 6.70 3.71
C PRO A 34 13.28 5.27 4.26
N LEU A 35 14.00 4.35 3.61
CA LEU A 35 14.05 2.93 3.95
C LEU A 35 14.46 2.68 5.40
N ALA A 36 15.42 3.44 5.93
CA ALA A 36 15.92 3.31 7.30
C ALA A 36 14.82 3.45 8.38
N ARG A 37 13.78 4.25 8.12
CA ARG A 37 12.66 4.50 9.05
C ARG A 37 11.38 3.78 8.72
N LEU A 38 11.27 3.16 7.55
CA LEU A 38 10.09 2.35 7.23
C LEU A 38 10.00 1.18 8.20
N ARG A 39 8.88 1.13 8.90
CA ARG A 39 8.45 0.02 9.75
C ARG A 39 7.06 -0.35 9.27
N PRO A 40 6.95 -0.91 8.05
CA PRO A 40 5.65 -1.31 7.55
C PRO A 40 5.06 -2.25 8.57
N ARG A 41 3.78 -2.03 8.89
CA ARG A 41 3.01 -3.09 9.54
C ARG A 41 3.13 -4.24 8.56
N GLY A 42 3.85 -5.30 8.96
CA GLY A 42 4.13 -6.43 8.06
C GLY A 42 2.85 -6.95 7.43
N PRO A 43 2.91 -7.82 6.41
CA PRO A 43 1.70 -8.46 5.92
C PRO A 43 0.99 -9.02 7.16
N ARG A 44 -0.17 -8.45 7.52
CA ARG A 44 -0.99 -9.04 8.59
C ARG A 44 -1.12 -10.48 8.18
N GLU A 45 -0.72 -11.41 9.06
CA GLU A 45 -0.75 -12.83 8.73
C GLU A 45 -2.09 -13.13 8.09
N PHE A 46 -2.04 -13.34 6.78
CA PHE A 46 -3.20 -13.51 5.95
C PHE A 46 -3.15 -14.95 5.53
N ASP A 47 -4.02 -15.74 6.14
CA ASP A 47 -4.13 -17.15 5.79
C ASP A 47 -4.88 -17.26 4.45
N GLU A 48 -4.11 -17.30 3.36
CA GLU A 48 -4.64 -17.49 2.01
C GLU A 48 -5.50 -18.76 1.90
N ARG A 49 -5.27 -19.79 2.74
CA ARG A 49 -6.08 -21.02 2.73
C ARG A 49 -7.45 -20.80 3.35
N ALA A 50 -7.55 -19.93 4.35
CA ALA A 50 -8.82 -19.56 4.98
C ALA A 50 -9.65 -18.62 4.10
N HIS A 51 -9.01 -17.95 3.13
CA HIS A 51 -9.61 -16.88 2.33
C HIS A 51 -9.30 -17.03 0.84
N PRO A 52 -9.92 -18.01 0.13
CA PRO A 52 -9.57 -18.32 -1.25
C PRO A 52 -10.01 -17.25 -2.29
N ASP A 53 -10.93 -16.36 -1.92
CA ASP A 53 -11.47 -15.33 -2.82
C ASP A 53 -10.66 -14.01 -2.80
N VAL A 54 -9.57 -13.99 -2.04
CA VAL A 54 -8.75 -12.79 -1.80
C VAL A 54 -7.27 -13.14 -1.75
N THR A 55 -6.43 -12.24 -2.29
CA THR A 55 -4.98 -12.42 -2.30
C THR A 55 -4.28 -11.10 -1.93
N PRO A 56 -3.24 -11.10 -1.09
CA PRO A 56 -2.48 -9.90 -0.80
C PRO A 56 -1.86 -9.31 -2.08
N LEU A 57 -2.02 -8.00 -2.31
CA LEU A 57 -1.46 -7.37 -3.51
C LEU A 57 0.07 -7.46 -3.53
N SER A 58 0.71 -7.36 -2.37
CA SER A 58 2.17 -7.47 -2.25
C SER A 58 2.73 -8.82 -2.69
N SER A 59 1.97 -9.92 -2.60
CA SER A 59 2.42 -11.25 -3.06
C SER A 59 2.40 -11.40 -4.59
N GLN A 60 1.70 -10.50 -5.28
CA GLN A 60 1.60 -10.45 -6.74
C GLN A 60 2.65 -9.54 -7.40
N LEU A 61 3.50 -8.88 -6.60
CA LEU A 61 4.49 -7.92 -7.09
C LEU A 61 5.89 -8.53 -7.12
N ALA A 62 6.59 -8.32 -8.23
CA ALA A 62 8.03 -8.58 -8.34
C ALA A 62 8.81 -7.29 -8.04
N PHE A 63 9.71 -7.33 -7.06
CA PHE A 63 10.55 -6.20 -6.67
C PHE A 63 11.87 -6.67 -6.05
N HIS A 64 12.86 -5.79 -6.04
CA HIS A 64 14.14 -6.09 -5.41
C HIS A 64 14.01 -6.13 -3.88
N PRO A 65 14.63 -7.10 -3.18
CA PRO A 65 14.49 -7.22 -1.72
C PRO A 65 14.88 -5.95 -0.93
N SER A 66 15.81 -5.14 -1.45
CA SER A 66 16.21 -3.89 -0.80
C SER A 66 15.09 -2.86 -0.66
N VAL A 67 14.04 -2.95 -1.48
CA VAL A 67 12.87 -2.04 -1.42
C VAL A 67 11.64 -2.69 -0.79
N GLN A 68 11.78 -3.88 -0.19
CA GLN A 68 10.65 -4.61 0.40
C GLN A 68 9.86 -3.76 1.39
N ASN A 69 10.54 -3.02 2.27
CA ASN A 69 9.85 -2.17 3.25
C ASN A 69 9.02 -1.07 2.59
N ALA A 70 9.49 -0.51 1.48
CA ALA A 70 8.76 0.49 0.70
C ALA A 70 7.53 -0.11 0.02
N VAL A 71 7.66 -1.31 -0.55
CA VAL A 71 6.54 -2.01 -1.18
C VAL A 71 5.49 -2.40 -0.16
N LEU A 72 5.89 -2.93 1.00
CA LEU A 72 4.96 -3.28 2.08
C LEU A 72 4.28 -2.07 2.70
N GLU A 73 4.94 -0.92 2.78
CA GLU A 73 4.31 0.32 3.25
C GLU A 73 3.17 0.78 2.33
N VAL A 74 3.34 0.61 1.02
CA VAL A 74 2.38 1.08 0.00
C VAL A 74 1.29 0.05 -0.28
N PHE A 75 1.64 -1.24 -0.33
CA PHE A 75 0.76 -2.31 -0.82
C PHE A 75 0.50 -3.41 0.21
N GLY A 76 1.17 -3.40 1.37
CA GLY A 76 1.07 -4.45 2.37
C GLY A 76 -0.29 -4.52 3.09
N SER A 77 -1.13 -3.49 2.97
CA SER A 77 -2.48 -3.44 3.52
C SER A 77 -3.57 -3.49 2.44
N VAL A 78 -3.24 -4.00 1.24
CA VAL A 78 -4.16 -4.06 0.10
C VAL A 78 -4.42 -5.52 -0.29
N LEU A 79 -5.68 -5.89 -0.40
CA LEU A 79 -6.16 -7.17 -0.90
C LEU A 79 -6.72 -7.03 -2.32
N VAL A 80 -6.38 -7.98 -3.17
CA VAL A 80 -7.04 -8.21 -4.46
C VAL A 80 -8.19 -9.18 -4.22
N CYS A 81 -9.41 -8.73 -4.48
CA CYS A 81 -10.64 -9.48 -4.35
C CYS A 81 -11.14 -9.94 -5.71
N LYS A 82 -11.81 -11.10 -5.72
CA LYS A 82 -12.46 -11.64 -6.91
C LYS A 82 -13.52 -10.71 -7.53
N ASP A 83 -14.32 -10.07 -6.69
CA ASP A 83 -15.44 -9.21 -7.10
C ASP A 83 -15.77 -8.12 -6.06
N ALA A 84 -16.67 -7.20 -6.41
CA ALA A 84 -17.04 -6.06 -5.58
C ALA A 84 -17.73 -6.47 -4.26
N ASP A 85 -18.51 -7.55 -4.25
CA ASP A 85 -19.18 -8.04 -3.04
C ASP A 85 -18.18 -8.60 -2.04
N THR A 86 -17.20 -9.36 -2.54
CA THR A 86 -16.04 -9.81 -1.78
C THR A 86 -15.27 -8.62 -1.21
N ALA A 87 -14.94 -7.62 -2.02
CA ALA A 87 -14.27 -6.40 -1.55
C ALA A 87 -15.06 -5.65 -0.48
N ARG A 88 -16.39 -5.59 -0.61
CA ARG A 88 -17.27 -4.96 0.40
C ARG A 88 -17.24 -5.70 1.73
N LYS A 89 -17.22 -7.03 1.71
CA LYS A 89 -17.16 -7.88 2.91
C LYS A 89 -15.81 -7.77 3.61
N TYR A 90 -14.72 -7.92 2.86
CA TYR A 90 -13.37 -8.02 3.43
C TYR A 90 -12.82 -6.66 3.90
N ALA A 91 -13.25 -5.55 3.31
CA ALA A 91 -12.81 -4.21 3.74
C ALA A 91 -13.40 -3.77 5.09
N LEU A 92 -14.47 -4.42 5.58
CA LEU A 92 -15.07 -4.09 6.87
C LEU A 92 -14.08 -4.28 8.03
N PRO A 93 -14.19 -3.52 9.12
CA PRO A 93 -13.38 -3.76 10.32
C PRO A 93 -13.55 -5.19 10.86
N PRO A 94 -12.55 -5.72 11.60
CA PRO A 94 -12.68 -7.03 12.25
C PRO A 94 -13.89 -7.16 13.18
N ALA A 95 -14.32 -6.07 13.82
CA ALA A 95 -15.52 -6.04 14.66
C ALA A 95 -16.83 -6.32 13.89
N GLU A 96 -16.82 -6.15 12.56
CA GLU A 96 -17.95 -6.39 11.66
C GLU A 96 -17.71 -7.64 10.77
N GLY A 97 -16.70 -8.46 11.10
CA GLY A 97 -16.42 -9.71 10.40
C GLY A 97 -15.59 -9.57 9.11
N GLY A 98 -15.00 -8.39 8.85
CA GLY A 98 -14.02 -8.19 7.78
C GLY A 98 -12.57 -8.21 8.28
N MET A 99 -11.66 -7.59 7.52
CA MET A 99 -10.23 -7.55 7.83
C MET A 99 -9.68 -6.14 8.09
N GLY A 100 -10.46 -5.10 7.80
CA GLY A 100 -10.04 -3.71 7.91
C GLY A 100 -8.87 -3.37 7.00
N MET A 101 -8.89 -3.91 5.78
CA MET A 101 -7.86 -3.70 4.75
C MET A 101 -8.46 -3.08 3.49
N ASP A 102 -7.63 -2.36 2.74
CA ASP A 102 -8.05 -1.83 1.45
C ASP A 102 -8.27 -3.00 0.48
N CYS A 103 -9.36 -2.98 -0.27
CA CYS A 103 -9.75 -4.02 -1.19
C CYS A 103 -9.89 -3.44 -2.60
N VAL A 104 -9.30 -4.12 -3.58
CA VAL A 104 -9.38 -3.79 -5.00
C VAL A 104 -9.77 -5.02 -5.80
N THR A 105 -10.34 -4.81 -6.97
CA THR A 105 -10.76 -5.86 -7.90
C THR A 105 -10.12 -5.60 -9.25
N THR A 106 -10.01 -6.63 -10.09
CA THR A 106 -9.37 -6.51 -11.41
C THR A 106 -10.16 -5.65 -12.41
N ASP A 107 -11.46 -5.47 -12.19
CA ASP A 107 -12.35 -4.61 -12.98
C ASP A 107 -12.38 -3.14 -12.51
N GLY A 108 -11.61 -2.80 -11.48
CA GLY A 108 -11.38 -1.43 -11.05
C GLY A 108 -12.21 -0.96 -9.85
N TYR A 109 -13.10 -1.80 -9.32
CA TYR A 109 -13.79 -1.49 -8.05
C TYR A 109 -12.78 -1.46 -6.90
N ARG A 110 -12.87 -0.43 -6.07
CA ARG A 110 -12.03 -0.26 -4.88
C ARG A 110 -12.87 0.16 -3.69
N ARG A 111 -12.59 -0.46 -2.54
CA ARG A 111 -13.09 -0.03 -1.24
C ARG A 111 -11.96 0.05 -0.24
N ASN A 112 -11.82 1.18 0.44
CA ASN A 112 -10.83 1.34 1.49
C ASN A 112 -11.36 0.85 2.85
N ALA A 113 -10.44 0.57 3.76
CA ALA A 113 -10.76 0.23 5.16
C ALA A 113 -11.52 1.35 5.90
N ASP A 114 -11.40 2.61 5.44
CA ASP A 114 -12.14 3.77 5.97
C ASP A 114 -13.58 3.90 5.44
N GLY A 115 -14.00 2.99 4.56
CA GLY A 115 -15.32 2.97 3.94
C GLY A 115 -15.44 3.73 2.62
N SER A 116 -14.39 4.42 2.16
CA SER A 116 -14.39 5.10 0.86
C SER A 116 -14.51 4.10 -0.29
N ILE A 117 -15.33 4.41 -1.30
CA ILE A 117 -15.58 3.55 -2.47
C ILE A 117 -15.22 4.30 -3.76
N PHE A 118 -14.60 3.60 -4.69
CA PHE A 118 -14.26 4.06 -6.04
C PHE A 118 -14.62 2.97 -7.05
N GLY A 119 -14.93 3.36 -8.29
CA GLY A 119 -15.24 2.48 -9.41
C GLY A 119 -15.05 3.18 -10.73
#